data_AF-A0A147IYQ9-F1
#
_entry.id   AF-A0A147IYQ9-F1
#
_cell.length_a   1.000
_cell.length_b   1.000
_cell.length_c   1.000
_cell.angle_alpha   90.00
_cell.angle_beta   90.00
_cell.angle_gamma   90.00
#
_symmetry.space_group_name_H-M   'P 1'
#
loop_
_entity.id
_entity.type
_entity.pdbx_description
1 polymer ?
#
loop_
_entity_poly.entity_id
_entity_poly.type
_entity_poly.pdbx_seq_one_letter_code
_entity_poly.pdbx_strand_id
1 'polypeptide(L)'
;MIGEATNIRAARQRAAAAAEKLFLPATLPIYSADEMRPDQIGTAILISVGDARFLLTAAHVLDECEDAGMFAGADGQFVPIGGQA
;
A
#
# COMPACT_ATOMS: atom_id res chain seq x y z
N MET A 1 18.72 -8.88 34.21
CA MET A 1 17.63 -9.34 33.33
C MET A 1 16.67 -8.23 32.88
N ILE A 2 16.40 -7.17 33.65
CA ILE A 2 15.43 -6.10 33.27
C ILE A 2 15.95 -5.17 32.14
N GLY A 3 17.27 -4.95 32.06
CA GLY A 3 17.88 -4.11 31.03
C GLY A 3 17.85 -4.71 29.61
N GLU A 4 17.84 -6.04 29.48
CA GLU A 4 17.90 -6.72 28.19
C GLU A 4 16.55 -6.68 27.45
N ALA A 5 15.45 -6.94 28.19
CA ALA A 5 14.09 -6.79 27.66
C ALA A 5 13.78 -5.33 27.24
N THR A 6 14.32 -4.36 27.98
CA THR A 6 14.17 -2.92 27.68
C THR A 6 14.92 -2.56 26.39
N ASN A 7 16.13 -3.09 26.20
CA ASN A 7 16.93 -2.88 24.99
C ASN A 7 16.30 -3.49 23.73
N ILE A 8 15.70 -4.68 23.83
CA ILE A 8 15.00 -5.34 22.72
C ILE A 8 13.80 -4.51 22.26
N ARG A 9 12.99 -4.00 23.20
CA ARG A 9 11.84 -3.14 22.88
C ARG A 9 12.27 -1.86 22.17
N ALA A 10 13.30 -1.19 22.69
CA ALA A 10 13.84 0.02 22.08
C ALA A 10 14.44 -0.24 20.69
N ALA A 11 15.07 -1.39 20.46
CA ALA A 11 15.58 -1.78 19.16
C ALA A 11 14.45 -2.03 18.15
N ARG A 12 13.39 -2.73 18.56
CA ARG A 12 12.20 -2.98 17.72
C ARG A 12 11.49 -1.68 17.33
N GLN A 13 11.33 -0.75 18.27
CA GLN A 13 10.72 0.55 17.98
C GLN A 13 11.53 1.36 16.96
N ARG A 14 12.86 1.37 17.09
CA ARG A 14 13.75 2.01 16.12
C ARG A 14 13.67 1.35 14.75
N ALA A 15 13.64 0.02 14.69
CA ALA A 15 13.48 -0.71 13.45
C ALA A 15 12.13 -0.43 12.77
N ALA A 16 11.04 -0.37 13.54
CA ALA A 16 9.71 -0.04 13.04
C ALA A 16 9.66 1.39 12.46
N ALA A 17 10.18 2.38 13.19
CA ALA A 17 10.22 3.77 12.71
C ALA A 17 11.10 3.92 11.45
N ALA A 18 12.21 3.19 11.37
CA ALA A 18 13.05 3.17 10.18
C ALA A 18 12.33 2.51 8.99
N ALA A 19 11.63 1.40 9.22
CA ALA A 19 10.84 0.72 8.20
C ALA A 19 9.68 1.60 7.71
N GLU A 20 8.97 2.28 8.62
CA GLU A 20 7.90 3.21 8.27
C GLU A 20 8.41 4.32 7.36
N LYS A 21 9.52 4.97 7.72
CA LYS A 21 10.13 6.00 6.87
C LYS A 21 10.55 5.49 5.49
N LEU A 22 11.01 4.23 5.41
CA LEU A 22 11.53 3.66 4.18
C LEU A 22 10.43 3.15 3.25
N PHE A 23 9.39 2.51 3.80
CA PHE A 23 8.40 1.76 3.03
C PHE A 23 7.05 2.44 2.93
N LEU A 24 6.65 3.26 3.91
CA LEU A 24 5.34 3.93 3.88
C LEU A 24 5.12 4.77 2.62
N PRO A 25 6.11 5.50 2.06
CA PRO A 25 5.93 6.25 0.81
C PRO A 25 5.62 5.38 -0.41
N ALA A 26 5.95 4.09 -0.37
CA ALA A 26 5.64 3.14 -1.45
C ALA A 26 4.30 2.42 -1.25
N THR A 27 3.67 2.57 -0.09
CA THR A 27 2.36 1.99 0.21
C THR A 27 1.26 2.95 -0.21
N LEU A 28 0.37 2.51 -1.08
CA LEU A 28 -0.72 3.30 -1.64
C LEU A 28 -2.07 2.70 -1.25
N PRO A 29 -3.05 3.48 -0.77
CA PRO A 29 -4.42 3.02 -0.63
C PRO A 29 -5.07 2.75 -1.99
N ILE A 30 -5.92 1.73 -2.05
CA ILE A 30 -6.68 1.34 -3.25
C ILE A 30 -8.16 1.59 -3.00
N TYR A 31 -8.82 2.18 -4.00
CA TYR A 31 -10.22 2.59 -3.95
C TYR A 31 -11.00 2.00 -5.13
N SER A 32 -12.26 1.64 -4.87
CA SER A 32 -13.23 1.29 -5.91
C SER A 32 -13.92 2.53 -6.47
N ALA A 33 -14.31 2.46 -7.74
CA ALA A 33 -15.09 3.46 -8.45
C ALA A 33 -16.60 3.26 -8.24
N ASP A 34 -17.10 3.23 -7.00
CA ASP A 34 -18.55 3.31 -6.81
C ASP A 34 -19.00 4.78 -7.06
N GLU A 35 -20.06 4.96 -7.85
CA GLU A 35 -20.54 6.24 -8.41
C GLU A 35 -20.90 7.28 -7.33
N MET A 36 -21.14 6.83 -6.10
CA MET A 36 -21.61 7.71 -5.02
C MET A 36 -20.54 8.02 -3.97
N ARG A 37 -19.57 7.13 -3.71
CA ARG A 37 -18.49 7.31 -2.73
C ARG A 37 -17.27 6.42 -3.06
N PRO A 38 -16.04 6.98 -3.14
CA PRO A 38 -14.84 6.17 -3.24
C PRO A 38 -14.58 5.47 -1.91
N ASP A 39 -14.78 4.15 -1.88
CA ASP A 39 -14.49 3.32 -0.71
C ASP A 39 -13.08 2.74 -0.80
N GLN A 40 -12.33 2.79 0.30
CA GLN A 40 -11.01 2.19 0.36
C GLN A 40 -11.16 0.67 0.54
N ILE A 41 -10.80 -0.08 -0.49
CA ILE A 41 -10.94 -1.54 -0.55
C ILE A 41 -9.64 -2.28 -0.18
N GLY A 42 -8.51 -1.57 -0.16
CA GLY A 42 -7.24 -2.20 0.21
C GLY A 42 -6.04 -1.26 0.17
N THR A 43 -4.87 -1.89 0.07
CA THR A 43 -3.58 -1.21 -0.13
C THR A 43 -2.76 -1.97 -1.16
N ALA A 44 -1.84 -1.27 -1.81
CA ALA A 44 -0.83 -1.86 -2.68
C ALA A 44 0.55 -1.30 -2.33
N ILE A 45 1.58 -2.01 -2.77
CA ILE A 45 2.96 -1.54 -2.73
C ILE A 45 3.41 -1.26 -4.15
N LEU A 46 3.93 -0.05 -4.37
CA LEU A 46 4.58 0.34 -5.62
C LEU A 46 5.98 -0.30 -5.68
N ILE A 47 6.17 -1.20 -6.62
CA ILE A 47 7.46 -1.85 -6.88
C ILE A 47 7.99 -1.42 -8.26
N SER A 48 9.30 -1.29 -8.38
CA SER A 48 9.97 -1.02 -9.65
C SER A 48 10.85 -2.23 -10.02
N VAL A 49 10.71 -2.72 -11.25
CA VAL A 49 11.53 -3.81 -11.80
C VAL A 49 12.10 -3.31 -13.13
N GLY A 50 13.37 -2.92 -13.12
CA GLY A 50 13.95 -2.16 -14.22
C GLY A 50 13.25 -0.81 -14.39
N ASP A 51 12.84 -0.50 -15.62
CA ASP A 51 12.10 0.73 -15.94
C ASP A 51 10.58 0.59 -15.77
N ALA A 52 10.10 -0.61 -15.43
CA ALA A 52 8.68 -0.90 -15.23
C ALA A 52 8.26 -0.68 -13.77
N ARG A 53 7.03 -0.19 -13.58
CA ARG A 53 6.41 0.04 -12.28
C ARG A 53 5.15 -0.81 -12.16
N PHE A 54 5.00 -1.47 -11.02
CA PHE A 54 3.87 -2.34 -10.72
C PHE A 54 3.28 -1.98 -9.36
N LEU A 55 1.97 -2.17 -9.24
CA LEU A 55 1.29 -2.20 -7.95
C LEU A 55 1.09 -3.65 -7.56
N LEU A 56 1.60 -4.03 -6.39
CA LEU A 56 1.40 -5.35 -5.81
C LEU A 56 0.35 -5.26 -4.70
N THR A 57 -0.73 -6.02 -4.83
CA THR A 57 -1.81 -6.09 -3.82
C THR A 57 -2.26 -7.55 -3.62
N ALA A 58 -3.20 -7.76 -2.71
CA ALA A 58 -3.82 -9.06 -2.49
C ALA A 58 -4.88 -9.34 -3.58
N ALA A 59 -5.01 -10.59 -4.00
CA ALA A 59 -5.93 -10.98 -5.06
C ALA A 59 -7.40 -10.57 -4.77
N HIS A 60 -7.86 -10.73 -3.52
CA HIS A 60 -9.22 -10.35 -3.14
C HIS A 60 -9.55 -8.86 -3.29
N VAL A 61 -8.53 -7.98 -3.30
CA VAL A 61 -8.74 -6.55 -3.57
C VAL A 61 -9.11 -6.34 -5.05
N LEU A 62 -8.62 -7.20 -5.94
CA LEU A 62 -8.96 -7.17 -7.37
C LEU A 62 -10.34 -7.74 -7.64
N ASP A 63 -10.79 -8.72 -6.85
CA ASP A 63 -12.12 -9.32 -6.98
C ASP A 63 -13.24 -8.29 -6.74
N GLU A 64 -13.00 -7.28 -5.88
CA GLU A 64 -13.93 -6.16 -5.65
C GLU A 64 -14.08 -5.22 -6.86
N CYS A 65 -13.37 -5.50 -7.97
CA CYS A 65 -13.21 -4.60 -9.10
C CYS A 65 -13.72 -5.19 -10.42
N GLU A 66 -14.38 -6.36 -10.40
CA GLU A 66 -14.91 -6.97 -11.62
C GLU A 66 -15.93 -6.06 -12.35
N ASP A 67 -16.62 -5.17 -11.61
CA ASP A 67 -17.67 -4.29 -12.14
C ASP A 67 -17.33 -2.78 -12.08
N ALA A 68 -16.34 -2.37 -11.28
CA ALA A 68 -16.00 -0.97 -11.03
C ALA A 68 -14.52 -0.67 -11.31
N GLY A 69 -14.23 0.52 -11.83
CA GLY A 69 -12.85 0.97 -11.99
C GLY A 69 -12.06 0.96 -10.67
N MET A 70 -10.74 0.80 -10.74
CA MET A 70 -9.84 0.90 -9.60
C MET A 70 -9.00 2.15 -9.63
N PHE A 71 -8.73 2.70 -8.45
CA PHE A 71 -7.83 3.84 -8.29
C PHE A 71 -6.84 3.65 -7.15
N ALA A 72 -5.58 4.03 -7.38
CA ALA A 72 -4.60 4.24 -6.33
C ALA A 72 -4.68 5.68 -5.83
N GLY A 73 -4.71 5.88 -4.52
CA GLY A 73 -4.52 7.20 -3.92
C GLY A 73 -3.04 7.58 -3.92
N ALA A 74 -2.63 8.47 -4.81
CA ALA A 74 -1.26 8.93 -4.93
C ALA A 74 -1.20 10.47 -4.99
N ASP A 75 -0.39 11.08 -4.12
CA ASP A 75 -0.20 12.54 -4.06
C ASP A 75 -1.50 13.35 -4.00
N GLY A 76 -2.48 12.88 -3.23
CA GLY A 76 -3.79 13.52 -3.08
C GLY A 76 -4.72 13.36 -4.29
N GLN A 77 -4.38 12.48 -5.24
CA GLN A 77 -5.17 12.22 -6.44
C GLN A 77 -5.55 10.74 -6.53
N PHE A 78 -6.65 10.47 -7.22
CA PHE A 78 -7.04 9.12 -7.64
C PHE A 78 -6.41 8.83 -9.01
N VAL A 79 -5.47 7.89 -9.04
CA VAL A 79 -4.79 7.45 -10.27
C VAL A 79 -5.42 6.14 -10.72
N PRO A 80 -5.99 6.05 -11.93
CA PRO A 80 -6.62 4.83 -12.41
C PRO A 80 -5.60 3.70 -12.51
N ILE A 81 -5.97 2.54 -12.00
CA ILE A 81 -5.17 1.31 -12.10
C ILE A 81 -5.68 0.53 -13.31
N GLY A 82 -4.81 0.36 -14.30
CA GLY A 82 -5.08 -0.48 -15.47
C GLY A 82 -3.98 -1.53 -15.62
N GLY A 83 -4.34 -2.69 -16.16
CA GLY A 83 -3.39 -3.69 -16.63
C GLY A 83 -3.21 -3.59 -18.15
N GLN A 84 -1.98 -3.74 -18.64
CA GLN A 84 -1.79 -4.27 -20.00
C GLN A 84 -1.89 -5.79 -19.87
N ALA A 85 -2.91 -6.38 -20.50
CA ALA A 85 -3.01 -7.83 -20.66
C ALA A 85 -1.95 -8.34 -21.64
#